data_AF-A0A484Z9Z9-F1
#
_entry.id   AF-A0A484Z9Z9-F1
#
_cell.length_a   1.000
_cell.length_b   1.000
_cell.length_c   1.000
_cell.angle_alpha   90.00
_cell.angle_beta   90.00
_cell.angle_gamma   90.00
#
_symmetry.space_group_name_H-M   'P 1'
#
loop_
_entity.id
_entity.type
_entity.pdbx_description
1 polymer ?
#
loop_
_entity_poly.entity_id
_entity_poly.type
_entity_poly.pdbx_seq_one_letter_code
_entity_poly.pdbx_strand_id
1 'polypeptide(L)'
;MKFNTVIVGGGLAGQLCGITLTQRGLRCAIITRGQSALHFSSGSLDLLDDACRGALAPEHPYTLIGEHNIARLAQETERLLSACGARMQGSAEKNHQRVTPLGTLRSAWLSPEEVPVAPFSAERVMVVGIGGFLDFQPHLAAASLCQRGINATAAEIDLPELDVLRENPSEFRAVNIARLLDNDDNWPLLYDALRPLAEQCDALLMPACFGLTDNRLWRWLSDRLPCTLGLLPTLPPSVPGIRLHTQLKQKIYCPGWRVDGG
;
A
#
# COMPACT_ATOMS: atom_id res chain seq x y z
N MET A 1 29.65 9.14 -15.21
CA MET A 1 28.38 9.85 -15.48
C MET A 1 28.49 11.29 -14.98
N LYS A 2 27.95 12.29 -15.70
CA LYS A 2 27.88 13.69 -15.23
C LYS A 2 26.45 13.98 -14.76
N PHE A 3 26.29 14.33 -13.48
CA PHE A 3 25.02 14.77 -12.91
C PHE A 3 25.06 16.27 -12.65
N ASN A 4 23.91 16.93 -12.78
CA ASN A 4 23.77 18.37 -12.54
C ASN A 4 23.16 18.66 -11.16
N THR A 5 22.59 17.65 -10.50
CA THR A 5 21.96 17.77 -9.19
C THR A 5 22.20 16.51 -8.36
N VAL A 6 22.45 16.68 -7.07
CA VAL A 6 22.57 15.59 -6.10
C VAL A 6 21.46 15.75 -5.06
N ILE A 7 20.69 14.69 -4.85
CA ILE A 7 19.64 14.60 -3.85
C ILE A 7 20.15 13.71 -2.72
N VAL A 8 20.08 14.18 -1.48
CA VAL A 8 20.46 13.40 -0.29
C VAL A 8 19.19 12.87 0.36
N GLY A 9 19.04 11.53 0.35
CA GLY A 9 17.90 10.81 0.91
C GLY A 9 17.06 10.10 -0.16
N GLY A 10 16.90 8.78 -0.02
CA GLY A 10 16.13 7.93 -0.95
C GLY A 10 14.68 7.65 -0.54
N GLY A 11 14.14 8.40 0.42
CA GLY A 11 12.73 8.31 0.86
C GLY A 11 11.76 8.95 -0.14
N LEU A 12 10.47 8.97 0.19
CA LEU A 12 9.40 9.45 -0.70
C LEU A 12 9.70 10.82 -1.32
N ALA A 13 10.04 11.82 -0.49
CA ALA A 13 10.36 13.17 -0.96
C ALA A 13 11.55 13.21 -1.94
N GLY A 14 12.60 12.43 -1.67
CA GLY A 14 13.77 12.33 -2.54
C GLY A 14 13.46 11.67 -3.87
N GLN A 15 12.63 10.61 -3.87
CA GLN A 15 12.14 9.97 -5.09
C GLN A 15 11.30 10.95 -5.92
N LEU A 16 10.30 11.61 -5.34
CA LEU A 16 9.44 12.57 -6.03
C LEU A 16 10.24 13.76 -6.59
N CYS A 17 11.23 14.25 -5.85
CA CYS A 17 12.17 15.27 -6.33
C CYS A 17 12.95 14.78 -7.56
N GLY A 18 13.56 13.59 -7.49
CA GLY A 18 14.31 13.01 -8.60
C GLY A 18 13.46 12.81 -9.85
N ILE A 19 12.23 12.32 -9.68
CA ILE A 19 11.26 12.17 -10.77
C ILE A 19 10.94 13.54 -11.39
N THR A 20 10.62 14.54 -10.57
CA THR A 20 10.29 15.90 -11.03
C THR A 20 11.44 16.54 -11.81
N LEU A 21 12.68 16.38 -11.34
CA LEU A 21 13.87 16.87 -12.06
C LEU A 21 14.06 16.13 -13.39
N THR A 22 13.86 14.82 -13.40
CA THR A 22 13.99 13.98 -14.61
C THR A 22 12.97 14.40 -15.68
N GLN A 23 11.72 14.68 -15.30
CA GLN A 23 10.69 15.20 -16.21
C GLN A 23 11.07 16.54 -16.85
N ARG A 24 11.85 17.36 -16.12
CA ARG A 24 12.38 18.64 -16.62
C ARG A 24 13.69 18.49 -17.42
N GLY A 25 14.10 17.25 -17.73
CA GLY A 25 15.32 16.96 -18.48
C GLY A 25 16.62 17.11 -17.68
N LEU A 26 16.52 17.25 -16.35
CA LEU A 26 17.70 17.38 -15.48
C LEU A 26 18.22 15.99 -15.09
N ARG A 27 19.55 15.85 -15.07
CA ARG A 27 20.21 14.62 -14.61
C ARG A 27 20.53 14.72 -13.13
N CYS A 28 19.85 13.92 -12.31
CA CYS A 28 20.07 13.86 -10.87
C CYS A 28 20.66 12.53 -10.41
N ALA A 29 21.42 12.56 -9.32
CA ALA A 29 21.80 11.37 -8.55
C ALA A 29 21.14 11.42 -7.17
N ILE A 30 20.56 10.31 -6.73
CA ILE A 30 20.04 10.16 -5.36
C ILE A 30 21.07 9.38 -4.55
N ILE A 31 21.58 9.98 -3.48
CA ILE A 31 22.47 9.33 -2.52
C ILE A 31 21.64 8.95 -1.30
N THR A 32 21.66 7.67 -0.93
CA THR A 32 20.93 7.17 0.24
C THR A 32 21.73 6.09 0.93
N ARG A 33 21.56 5.98 2.25
CA ARG A 33 22.10 4.89 3.07
C ARG A 33 20.94 4.02 3.54
N GLY A 34 21.00 2.72 3.25
CA GLY A 34 19.97 1.76 3.63
C GLY A 34 18.74 1.76 2.72
N GLN A 35 17.71 1.03 3.14
CA GLN A 35 16.44 0.92 2.44
C GLN A 35 15.54 2.14 2.68
N SER A 36 14.62 2.39 1.76
CA SER A 36 13.63 3.46 1.91
C SER A 36 12.69 3.15 3.09
N ALA A 37 12.30 4.18 3.85
CA ALA A 37 11.28 4.08 4.89
C ALA A 37 9.93 3.52 4.34
N LEU A 38 9.70 3.65 3.02
CA LEU A 38 8.56 3.05 2.36
C LEU A 38 8.47 1.53 2.57
N HIS A 39 9.59 0.82 2.72
CA HIS A 39 9.62 -0.63 2.99
C HIS A 39 9.02 -1.00 4.36
N PHE A 40 8.87 -0.03 5.25
CA PHE A 40 8.31 -0.19 6.60
C PHE A 40 6.95 0.49 6.74
N SER A 41 6.41 1.02 5.63
CA SER A 41 5.14 1.76 5.61
C SER A 41 3.97 0.85 5.27
N SER A 42 2.75 1.25 5.62
CA SER A 42 1.52 0.59 5.19
C SER A 42 1.19 0.71 3.69
N GLY A 43 2.06 1.35 2.90
CA GLY A 43 1.76 1.76 1.52
C GLY A 43 0.81 2.96 1.40
N SER A 44 -0.02 3.22 2.42
CA SER A 44 -0.81 4.45 2.53
C SER A 44 0.03 5.66 2.94
N LEU A 45 -0.33 6.83 2.43
CA LEU A 45 0.31 8.13 2.64
C LEU A 45 -0.62 9.03 3.46
N ASP A 46 -0.05 9.75 4.42
CA ASP A 46 -0.78 10.63 5.32
C ASP A 46 -0.58 12.10 4.90
N LEU A 47 -1.65 12.90 4.88
CA LEU A 47 -1.62 14.35 4.76
C LEU A 47 -2.28 14.94 6.01
N LEU A 48 -1.78 16.07 6.50
CA LEU A 48 -2.36 16.72 7.68
C LEU A 48 -3.76 17.23 7.35
N ASP A 49 -4.73 16.83 8.18
CA ASP A 49 -6.13 17.24 8.08
C ASP A 49 -6.26 18.76 8.24
N ASP A 50 -7.15 19.39 7.47
CA ASP A 50 -7.37 20.83 7.49
C ASP A 50 -7.79 21.34 8.87
N ALA A 51 -8.54 20.52 9.63
CA ALA A 51 -8.94 20.84 11.00
C ALA A 51 -7.74 21.07 11.93
N CYS A 52 -6.58 20.48 11.63
CA CYS A 52 -5.36 20.61 12.44
C CYS A 52 -4.41 21.71 11.97
N ARG A 53 -4.69 22.38 10.84
CA ARG A 53 -3.74 23.34 10.23
C ARG A 53 -3.73 24.72 10.89
N GLY A 54 -4.83 25.13 11.52
CA GLY A 54 -4.96 26.46 12.12
C GLY A 54 -4.12 26.69 13.39
N ALA A 55 -3.53 25.64 13.97
CA ALA A 55 -2.80 25.70 15.25
C ALA A 55 -1.31 25.34 15.12
N LEU A 56 -0.75 25.43 13.91
CA LEU A 56 0.62 25.01 13.64
C LEU A 56 1.64 26.10 14.03
N ALA A 57 2.78 25.66 14.58
CA ALA A 57 3.90 26.55 14.86
C ALA A 57 4.46 27.19 13.56
N PRO A 58 5.09 28.38 13.63
CA PRO A 58 5.69 29.05 12.47
C PRO A 58 6.71 28.18 11.72
N GLU A 59 7.46 27.34 12.45
CA GLU A 59 8.51 26.47 11.91
C GLU A 59 7.96 25.14 11.37
N HIS A 60 6.66 24.88 11.52
CA HIS A 60 6.05 23.64 11.07
C HIS A 60 6.11 23.54 9.52
N PRO A 61 6.44 22.38 8.91
CA PRO A 61 6.61 22.26 7.47
C PRO A 61 5.41 22.74 6.63
N TYR A 62 4.19 22.52 7.12
CA TYR A 62 2.96 23.00 6.44
C TYR A 62 2.85 24.53 6.46
N THR A 63 3.28 25.18 7.54
CA THR A 63 3.33 26.65 7.66
C THR A 63 4.37 27.23 6.71
N LEU A 64 5.56 26.62 6.63
CA LEU A 64 6.66 27.05 5.76
C LEU A 64 6.34 26.88 4.26
N ILE A 65 5.65 25.80 3.89
CA ILE A 65 5.20 25.57 2.51
C ILE A 65 4.11 26.57 2.13
N GLY A 66 3.23 26.91 3.07
CA GLY A 66 2.10 27.80 2.88
C GLY A 66 0.86 27.07 2.36
N GLU A 67 -0.31 27.44 2.87
CA GLU A 67 -1.60 26.77 2.64
C GLU A 67 -1.93 26.62 1.15
N HIS A 68 -1.77 27.67 0.36
CA HIS A 68 -2.03 27.64 -1.08
C HIS A 68 -1.14 26.63 -1.83
N ASN A 69 0.11 26.46 -1.39
CA ASN A 69 1.00 25.48 -2.00
C ASN A 69 0.65 24.06 -1.59
N ILE A 70 0.11 23.82 -0.39
CA ILE A 70 -0.19 22.46 0.07
C ILE A 70 -1.23 21.80 -0.83
N ALA A 71 -2.36 22.48 -1.10
CA ALA A 71 -3.40 21.94 -1.96
C ALA A 71 -2.87 21.64 -3.38
N ARG A 72 -2.13 22.59 -3.96
CA ARG A 72 -1.52 22.43 -5.29
C ARG A 72 -0.51 21.28 -5.33
N LEU A 73 0.42 21.22 -4.37
CA LEU A 73 1.47 20.19 -4.31
C LEU A 73 0.89 18.80 -4.02
N ALA A 74 -0.18 18.70 -3.24
CA ALA A 74 -0.89 17.45 -3.02
C ALA A 74 -1.47 16.91 -4.34
N GLN A 75 -2.22 17.74 -5.07
CA GLN A 75 -2.78 17.35 -6.39
C GLN A 75 -1.70 17.06 -7.44
N GLU A 76 -0.58 17.79 -7.44
CA GLU A 76 0.57 17.49 -8.31
C GLU A 76 1.20 16.15 -7.95
N THR A 77 1.32 15.84 -6.65
CA THR A 77 1.86 14.58 -6.16
C THR A 77 0.96 13.40 -6.52
N GLU A 78 -0.36 13.52 -6.41
CA GLU A 78 -1.32 12.49 -6.87
C GLU A 78 -1.13 12.15 -8.34
N ARG A 79 -1.06 13.17 -9.19
CA ARG A 79 -0.82 13.01 -10.63
C ARG A 79 0.54 12.33 -10.88
N LEU A 80 1.57 12.73 -10.15
CA LEU A 80 2.90 12.16 -10.27
C LEU A 80 2.94 10.68 -9.87
N LEU A 81 2.31 10.32 -8.74
CA LEU A 81 2.17 8.95 -8.26
C LEU A 81 1.44 8.08 -9.29
N SER A 82 0.29 8.55 -9.78
CA SER A 82 -0.51 7.86 -10.79
C SER A 82 0.29 7.60 -12.07
N ALA A 83 1.02 8.59 -12.56
CA ALA A 83 1.88 8.44 -13.73
C ALA A 83 3.07 7.48 -13.50
N CYS A 84 3.51 7.33 -12.25
CA CYS A 84 4.49 6.31 -11.88
C CYS A 84 3.92 4.89 -11.87
N GLY A 85 2.60 4.72 -12.05
CA GLY A 85 1.90 3.45 -11.98
C GLY A 85 1.41 3.09 -10.58
N ALA A 86 1.54 4.00 -9.61
CA ALA A 86 1.01 3.80 -8.26
C ALA A 86 -0.52 3.99 -8.29
N ARG A 87 -1.24 2.88 -8.17
CA ARG A 87 -2.70 2.88 -8.13
C ARG A 87 -3.17 3.10 -6.70
N MET A 88 -3.60 4.32 -6.44
CA MET A 88 -4.02 4.79 -5.13
C MET A 88 -5.45 5.31 -5.20
N GLN A 89 -6.17 5.18 -4.10
CA GLN A 89 -7.47 5.79 -3.86
C GLN A 89 -7.37 6.86 -2.77
N GLY A 90 -8.30 7.82 -2.80
CA GLY A 90 -8.29 9.01 -1.96
C GLY A 90 -8.15 10.29 -2.81
N SER A 91 -8.12 11.44 -2.13
CA SER A 91 -8.00 12.75 -2.77
C SER A 91 -7.44 13.77 -1.77
N ALA A 92 -6.71 14.76 -2.28
CA ALA A 92 -6.16 15.89 -1.52
C ALA A 92 -7.26 16.77 -0.90
N GLU A 93 -8.49 16.66 -1.38
CA GLU A 93 -9.64 17.39 -0.83
C GLU A 93 -10.03 16.90 0.56
N LYS A 94 -9.90 15.60 0.83
CA LYS A 94 -10.32 15.02 2.10
C LYS A 94 -9.67 13.67 2.36
N ASN A 95 -9.08 13.54 3.55
CA ASN A 95 -8.59 12.25 4.03
C ASN A 95 -9.73 11.24 4.22
N HIS A 96 -9.46 9.98 3.92
CA HIS A 96 -10.35 8.85 4.21
C HIS A 96 -9.87 8.07 5.44
N GLN A 97 -10.75 7.22 5.97
CA GLN A 97 -10.41 6.29 7.04
C GLN A 97 -10.09 4.94 6.43
N ARG A 98 -8.82 4.51 6.51
CA ARG A 98 -8.42 3.17 6.10
C ARG A 98 -8.43 2.20 7.28
N VAL A 99 -8.62 0.93 6.99
CA VAL A 99 -8.49 -0.13 7.98
C VAL A 99 -7.01 -0.43 8.23
N THR A 100 -6.64 -0.64 9.49
CA THR A 100 -5.29 -1.02 9.88
C THR A 100 -5.17 -2.54 10.01
N PRO A 101 -3.94 -3.09 10.07
CA PRO A 101 -3.72 -4.51 10.28
C PRO A 101 -4.30 -5.04 11.59
N LEU A 102 -4.59 -4.16 12.55
CA LEU A 102 -5.22 -4.49 13.83
C LEU A 102 -6.74 -4.27 13.80
N GLY A 103 -7.36 -4.10 12.63
CA GLY A 103 -8.81 -3.91 12.53
C GLY A 103 -9.32 -2.58 13.08
N THR A 104 -8.45 -1.59 13.26
CA THR A 104 -8.84 -0.22 13.65
C THR A 104 -8.93 0.69 12.43
N LEU A 105 -9.41 1.93 12.60
CA LEU A 105 -9.43 2.93 11.54
C LEU A 105 -8.33 3.98 11.77
N ARG A 106 -7.70 4.40 10.67
CA ARG A 106 -6.72 5.48 10.68
C ARG A 106 -6.95 6.42 9.50
N SER A 107 -6.80 7.71 9.74
CA SER A 107 -6.83 8.73 8.67
C SER A 107 -5.66 8.53 7.71
N ALA A 108 -5.93 8.61 6.41
CA ALA A 108 -4.94 8.61 5.35
C ALA A 108 -5.39 9.51 4.21
N TRP A 109 -4.43 10.08 3.49
CA TRP A 109 -4.68 10.87 2.29
C TRP A 109 -4.84 9.98 1.06
N LEU A 110 -3.88 9.07 0.87
CA LEU A 110 -3.89 8.10 -0.23
C LEU A 110 -3.65 6.70 0.32
N SER A 111 -4.39 5.72 -0.17
CA SER A 111 -4.17 4.31 0.13
C SER A 111 -4.04 3.51 -1.17
N PRO A 112 -3.26 2.42 -1.21
CA PRO A 112 -3.34 1.48 -2.33
C PRO A 112 -4.79 1.03 -2.57
N GLU A 113 -5.17 0.82 -3.83
CA GLU A 113 -6.55 0.49 -4.22
C GLU A 113 -7.11 -0.76 -3.52
N GLU A 114 -6.23 -1.69 -3.14
CA GLU A 114 -6.62 -2.91 -2.43
C GLU A 114 -6.87 -2.69 -0.92
N VAL A 115 -6.51 -1.54 -0.35
CA VAL A 115 -6.67 -1.31 1.09
C VAL A 115 -8.13 -0.93 1.36
N PRO A 116 -8.85 -1.66 2.22
CA PRO A 116 -10.23 -1.33 2.56
C PRO A 116 -10.33 0.02 3.27
N VAL A 117 -11.36 0.78 2.93
CA VAL A 117 -11.65 2.11 3.48
C VAL A 117 -13.07 2.17 4.02
N ALA A 118 -13.27 2.93 5.09
CA ALA A 118 -14.56 3.18 5.69
C ALA A 118 -15.26 4.38 5.00
N PRO A 119 -16.60 4.41 4.95
CA PRO A 119 -17.52 3.43 5.53
C PRO A 119 -17.50 2.08 4.79
N PHE A 120 -17.65 0.99 5.54
CA PHE A 120 -17.77 -0.34 4.95
C PHE A 120 -19.16 -0.49 4.34
N SER A 121 -19.21 -0.92 3.08
CA SER A 121 -20.46 -1.32 2.43
C SER A 121 -20.89 -2.74 2.80
N ALA A 122 -19.95 -3.57 3.24
CA ALA A 122 -20.18 -4.98 3.60
C ALA A 122 -20.80 -5.13 4.99
N GLU A 123 -21.83 -5.97 5.10
CA GLU A 123 -22.46 -6.30 6.39
C GLU A 123 -21.65 -7.36 7.14
N ARG A 124 -21.18 -8.40 6.43
CA ARG A 124 -20.39 -9.51 6.98
C ARG A 124 -18.97 -9.43 6.46
N VAL A 125 -18.02 -9.21 7.37
CA VAL A 125 -16.59 -9.16 7.07
C VAL A 125 -15.92 -10.44 7.57
N MET A 126 -15.11 -11.08 6.75
CA MET A 126 -14.25 -12.18 7.18
C MET A 126 -12.79 -11.77 7.06
N VAL A 127 -12.05 -11.82 8.17
CA VAL A 127 -10.61 -11.58 8.19
C VAL A 127 -9.88 -12.91 8.09
N VAL A 128 -9.16 -13.12 6.99
CA VAL A 128 -8.54 -14.39 6.64
C VAL A 128 -7.03 -14.29 6.82
N GLY A 129 -6.46 -15.15 7.66
CA GLY A 129 -5.03 -15.39 7.76
C GLY A 129 -4.57 -16.52 6.85
N ILE A 130 -3.26 -16.65 6.70
CA ILE A 130 -2.63 -17.85 6.13
C ILE A 130 -2.06 -18.62 7.31
N GLY A 131 -2.35 -19.92 7.43
CA GLY A 131 -1.89 -20.74 8.54
C GLY A 131 -0.39 -20.54 8.79
N GLY A 132 0.02 -20.37 10.05
CA GLY A 132 1.43 -20.15 10.44
C GLY A 132 2.07 -18.82 10.00
N PHE A 133 1.33 -17.88 9.41
CA PHE A 133 1.86 -16.57 9.01
C PHE A 133 1.80 -15.55 10.16
N LEU A 134 2.89 -15.45 10.91
CA LEU A 134 2.92 -14.72 12.19
C LEU A 134 2.83 -13.19 12.05
N ASP A 135 3.15 -12.64 10.87
CA ASP A 135 3.15 -11.20 10.62
C ASP A 135 1.73 -10.59 10.48
N PHE A 136 0.68 -11.41 10.63
CA PHE A 136 -0.72 -10.99 10.58
C PHE A 136 -1.58 -11.79 11.58
N GLN A 137 -2.48 -11.10 12.28
CA GLN A 137 -3.29 -11.69 13.36
C GLN A 137 -4.79 -11.53 13.05
N PRO A 138 -5.41 -12.47 12.33
CA PRO A 138 -6.79 -12.31 11.82
C PRO A 138 -7.81 -12.18 12.96
N HIS A 139 -7.67 -12.98 14.02
CA HIS A 139 -8.55 -12.92 15.19
C HIS A 139 -8.52 -11.57 15.90
N LEU A 140 -7.34 -10.95 16.02
CA LEU A 140 -7.18 -9.65 16.65
C LEU A 140 -7.85 -8.55 15.81
N ALA A 141 -7.62 -8.57 14.49
CA ALA A 141 -8.23 -7.62 13.57
C ALA A 141 -9.76 -7.76 13.55
N ALA A 142 -10.30 -8.98 13.47
CA ALA A 142 -11.74 -9.22 13.52
C ALA A 142 -12.35 -8.73 14.85
N ALA A 143 -11.71 -9.03 16.00
CA ALA A 143 -12.18 -8.57 17.30
C ALA A 143 -12.23 -7.03 17.40
N SER A 144 -11.24 -6.32 16.87
CA SER A 144 -11.25 -4.85 16.83
C SER A 144 -12.29 -4.28 15.89
N LEU A 145 -12.59 -4.94 14.76
CA LEU A 145 -13.71 -4.55 13.89
C LEU A 145 -15.06 -4.73 14.60
N CYS A 146 -15.25 -5.85 15.32
CA CYS A 146 -16.44 -6.10 16.14
C CYS A 146 -16.67 -5.03 17.22
N GLN A 147 -15.62 -4.57 17.89
CA GLN A 147 -15.72 -3.47 18.86
C GLN A 147 -16.20 -2.15 18.24
N ARG A 148 -16.15 -2.03 16.91
CA ARG A 148 -16.64 -0.86 16.15
C ARG A 148 -18.03 -1.09 15.55
N GLY A 149 -18.69 -2.19 15.89
CA GLY A 149 -20.02 -2.54 15.41
C GLY A 149 -20.05 -3.20 14.03
N ILE A 150 -18.90 -3.65 13.51
CA ILE A 150 -18.82 -4.39 12.24
C ILE A 150 -18.97 -5.88 12.55
N ASN A 151 -19.85 -6.60 11.86
CA ASN A 151 -19.96 -8.04 12.02
C ASN A 151 -18.76 -8.72 11.34
N ALA A 152 -17.72 -8.99 12.13
CA ALA A 152 -16.46 -9.56 11.64
C ALA A 152 -16.15 -10.93 12.26
N THR A 153 -15.73 -11.88 11.43
CA THR A 153 -15.22 -13.19 11.86
C THR A 153 -13.78 -13.37 11.38
N ALA A 154 -13.09 -14.36 11.93
CA ALA A 154 -11.74 -14.72 11.54
C ALA A 154 -11.68 -16.17 11.06
N ALA A 155 -10.89 -16.42 10.03
CA ALA A 155 -10.61 -17.74 9.48
C ALA A 155 -9.14 -17.81 9.05
N GLU A 156 -8.66 -19.02 8.80
CA GLU A 156 -7.35 -19.26 8.19
C GLU A 156 -7.51 -20.16 6.97
N ILE A 157 -6.67 -19.92 5.96
CA ILE A 157 -6.50 -20.82 4.82
C ILE A 157 -5.17 -21.55 4.92
N ASP A 158 -5.17 -22.79 4.46
CA ASP A 158 -3.96 -23.56 4.23
C ASP A 158 -3.56 -23.44 2.76
N LEU A 159 -2.27 -23.17 2.53
CA LEU A 159 -1.64 -23.09 1.21
C LEU A 159 -0.36 -23.93 1.25
N PRO A 160 -0.46 -25.24 0.98
CA PRO A 160 0.68 -26.17 1.06
C PRO A 160 1.86 -25.76 0.17
N GLU A 161 1.62 -25.00 -0.90
CA GLU A 161 2.66 -24.48 -1.79
C GLU A 161 3.59 -23.50 -1.09
N LEU A 162 3.16 -22.92 0.03
CA LEU A 162 3.99 -22.08 0.88
C LEU A 162 4.83 -22.89 1.88
N ASP A 163 4.67 -24.21 1.97
CA ASP A 163 5.38 -25.04 2.95
C ASP A 163 6.90 -25.03 2.76
N VAL A 164 7.38 -24.84 1.53
CA VAL A 164 8.82 -24.65 1.25
C VAL A 164 9.38 -23.43 2.00
N LEU A 165 8.57 -22.41 2.23
CA LEU A 165 8.96 -21.22 3.00
C LEU A 165 8.90 -21.46 4.52
N ARG A 166 8.24 -22.52 4.98
CA ARG A 166 8.12 -22.88 6.40
C ARG A 166 9.30 -23.70 6.91
N GLU A 167 10.07 -24.31 6.02
CA GLU A 167 11.30 -25.02 6.38
C GLU A 167 12.28 -24.12 7.15
N ASN A 168 12.24 -22.82 6.85
CA ASN A 168 12.92 -21.80 7.63
C ASN A 168 11.93 -20.71 8.09
N PRO A 169 11.63 -20.61 9.40
CA PRO A 169 10.73 -19.58 9.93
C PRO A 169 11.12 -18.14 9.56
N SER A 170 12.39 -17.85 9.28
CA SER A 170 12.80 -16.51 8.84
C SER A 170 12.35 -16.17 7.42
N GLU A 171 12.02 -17.18 6.61
CA GLU A 171 11.60 -17.03 5.22
C GLU A 171 10.08 -16.90 5.07
N PHE A 172 9.28 -17.25 6.09
CA PHE A 172 7.82 -17.14 6.06
C PHE A 172 7.33 -15.70 6.30
N ARG A 173 7.75 -14.81 5.39
CA ARG A 173 7.53 -13.35 5.45
C ARG A 173 6.72 -12.89 4.24
N ALA A 174 5.98 -11.79 4.39
CA ALA A 174 5.08 -11.26 3.35
C ALA A 174 5.74 -11.12 1.97
N VAL A 175 7.01 -10.67 1.93
CA VAL A 175 7.76 -10.47 0.68
C VAL A 175 8.10 -11.78 -0.03
N ASN A 176 8.41 -12.84 0.72
CA ASN A 176 8.73 -14.14 0.14
C ASN A 176 7.47 -14.88 -0.31
N ILE A 177 6.38 -14.78 0.48
CA ILE A 177 5.06 -15.24 0.07
C ILE A 177 4.65 -14.54 -1.23
N ALA A 178 4.85 -13.22 -1.32
CA ALA A 178 4.52 -12.46 -2.51
C ALA A 178 5.29 -12.91 -3.75
N ARG A 179 6.58 -13.25 -3.62
CA ARG A 179 7.38 -13.77 -4.73
C ARG A 179 6.84 -15.08 -5.30
N LEU A 180 6.22 -15.92 -4.47
CA LEU A 180 5.60 -17.16 -4.90
C LEU A 180 4.20 -16.89 -5.49
N LEU A 181 3.36 -16.15 -4.79
CA LEU A 181 1.97 -15.89 -5.22
C LEU A 181 1.87 -14.95 -6.43
N ASP A 182 2.87 -14.10 -6.69
CA ASP A 182 2.89 -13.24 -7.88
C ASP A 182 3.15 -14.01 -9.18
N ASN A 183 3.55 -15.29 -9.11
CA ASN A 183 3.55 -16.19 -10.27
C ASN A 183 2.11 -16.58 -10.63
N ASP A 184 1.69 -16.35 -11.87
CA ASP A 184 0.33 -16.58 -12.35
C ASP A 184 -0.09 -18.05 -12.32
N ASP A 185 0.87 -18.97 -12.41
CA ASP A 185 0.64 -20.40 -12.18
C ASP A 185 0.04 -20.71 -10.80
N ASN A 186 0.29 -19.86 -9.79
CA ASN A 186 -0.18 -20.06 -8.43
C ASN A 186 -1.52 -19.36 -8.12
N TRP A 187 -2.04 -18.54 -9.04
CA TRP A 187 -3.27 -17.77 -8.79
C TRP A 187 -4.51 -18.65 -8.58
N PRO A 188 -4.74 -19.74 -9.34
CA PRO A 188 -5.87 -20.63 -9.11
C PRO A 188 -5.86 -21.24 -7.70
N LEU A 189 -4.68 -21.55 -7.16
CA LEU A 189 -4.53 -22.18 -5.84
C LEU A 189 -5.04 -21.26 -4.73
N LEU A 190 -4.64 -19.99 -4.78
CA LEU A 190 -5.12 -18.98 -3.83
C LEU A 190 -6.64 -18.74 -3.99
N TYR A 191 -7.14 -18.73 -5.22
CA TYR A 191 -8.57 -18.61 -5.47
C TYR A 191 -9.37 -19.76 -4.87
N ASP A 192 -8.96 -21.00 -5.12
CA ASP A 192 -9.64 -22.20 -4.64
C ASP A 192 -9.65 -22.26 -3.10
N ALA A 193 -8.58 -21.78 -2.44
CA ALA A 193 -8.52 -21.66 -0.99
C ALA A 193 -9.45 -20.57 -0.43
N LEU A 194 -9.58 -19.42 -1.11
CA LEU A 194 -10.39 -18.29 -0.65
C LEU A 194 -11.87 -18.44 -0.96
N ARG A 195 -12.22 -19.09 -2.08
CA ARG A 195 -13.60 -19.15 -2.59
C ARG A 195 -14.63 -19.67 -1.57
N PRO A 196 -14.40 -20.79 -0.84
CA PRO A 196 -15.38 -21.30 0.13
C PRO A 196 -15.67 -20.31 1.27
N LEU A 197 -14.69 -19.48 1.63
CA LEU A 197 -14.84 -18.44 2.64
C LEU A 197 -15.55 -17.21 2.07
N ALA A 198 -15.21 -16.82 0.85
CA ALA A 198 -15.82 -15.70 0.14
C ALA A 198 -17.33 -15.89 -0.11
N GLU A 199 -17.81 -17.13 -0.26
CA GLU A 199 -19.25 -17.43 -0.39
C GLU A 199 -20.04 -17.18 0.91
N GLN A 200 -19.36 -16.99 2.06
CA GLN A 200 -19.98 -16.84 3.38
C GLN A 200 -20.00 -15.39 3.89
N CYS A 201 -19.35 -14.46 3.20
CA CYS A 201 -19.18 -13.07 3.62
C CYS A 201 -19.40 -12.09 2.46
N ASP A 202 -19.53 -10.81 2.79
CA ASP A 202 -19.70 -9.74 1.80
C ASP A 202 -18.35 -9.05 1.51
N ALA A 203 -17.43 -9.09 2.49
CA ALA A 203 -16.04 -8.69 2.34
C ALA A 203 -15.06 -9.67 2.98
N LEU A 204 -13.96 -9.93 2.28
CA LEU A 204 -12.82 -10.71 2.75
C LEU A 204 -11.62 -9.79 2.89
N LEU A 205 -11.03 -9.74 4.09
CA LEU A 205 -9.82 -8.99 4.38
C LEU A 205 -8.68 -9.97 4.64
N MET A 206 -7.54 -9.83 3.95
CA MET A 206 -6.41 -10.75 4.12
C MET A 206 -5.07 -10.00 4.17
N PRO A 207 -3.97 -10.61 4.62
CA PRO A 207 -2.68 -9.93 4.66
C PRO A 207 -2.20 -9.56 3.25
N ALA A 208 -1.61 -8.36 3.13
CA ALA A 208 -0.93 -7.87 1.93
C ALA A 208 0.40 -8.62 1.73
N CYS A 209 0.30 -9.87 1.31
CA CYS A 209 1.41 -10.81 1.09
C CYS A 209 1.55 -11.20 -0.39
N PHE A 210 1.01 -10.40 -1.31
CA PHE A 210 1.16 -10.51 -2.75
C PHE A 210 0.99 -9.14 -3.41
N GLY A 211 1.29 -9.05 -4.69
CA GLY A 211 1.36 -7.81 -5.45
C GLY A 211 2.62 -7.01 -5.13
N LEU A 212 3.80 -7.65 -5.18
CA LEU A 212 5.09 -7.00 -4.90
C LEU A 212 5.51 -6.03 -6.01
N THR A 213 5.09 -6.30 -7.24
CA THR A 213 5.44 -5.50 -8.43
C THR A 213 4.26 -4.69 -8.96
N ASP A 214 3.07 -5.27 -8.96
CA ASP A 214 1.82 -4.68 -9.45
C ASP A 214 0.60 -5.26 -8.69
N ASN A 215 -0.60 -4.89 -9.12
CA ASN A 215 -1.85 -5.27 -8.47
C ASN A 215 -2.63 -6.36 -9.25
N ARG A 216 -2.00 -7.06 -10.20
CA ARG A 216 -2.71 -7.97 -11.11
C ARG A 216 -3.38 -9.14 -10.40
N LEU A 217 -2.68 -9.79 -9.45
CA LEU A 217 -3.26 -10.87 -8.67
C LEU A 217 -4.48 -10.40 -7.87
N TRP A 218 -4.38 -9.27 -7.16
CA TRP A 218 -5.50 -8.71 -6.41
C TRP A 218 -6.72 -8.46 -7.31
N ARG A 219 -6.52 -7.85 -8.49
CA ARG A 219 -7.62 -7.60 -9.44
C ARG A 219 -8.21 -8.90 -9.99
N TRP A 220 -7.34 -9.84 -10.36
CA TRP A 220 -7.77 -11.13 -10.88
C TRP A 220 -8.65 -11.90 -9.88
N LEU A 221 -8.33 -11.82 -8.57
CA LEU A 221 -9.14 -12.35 -7.48
C LEU A 221 -10.43 -11.54 -7.29
N SER A 222 -10.33 -10.21 -7.20
CA SER A 222 -11.48 -9.31 -7.02
C SER A 222 -12.54 -9.46 -8.12
N ASP A 223 -12.12 -9.75 -9.35
CA ASP A 223 -13.02 -10.00 -10.48
C ASP A 223 -13.72 -11.37 -10.43
N ARG A 224 -13.25 -12.31 -9.60
CA ARG A 224 -13.69 -13.72 -9.57
C ARG A 224 -14.33 -14.16 -8.26
N LEU A 225 -13.96 -13.54 -7.15
CA LEU A 225 -14.56 -13.83 -5.85
C LEU A 225 -15.96 -13.20 -5.78
N PRO A 226 -16.93 -13.88 -5.13
CA PRO A 226 -18.30 -13.36 -4.98
C PRO A 226 -18.43 -12.22 -3.96
N CYS A 227 -17.33 -11.85 -3.29
CA CYS A 227 -17.28 -10.81 -2.25
C CYS A 227 -16.20 -9.76 -2.58
N THR A 228 -16.22 -8.61 -1.89
CA THR A 228 -15.12 -7.64 -2.04
C THR A 228 -13.84 -8.14 -1.35
N LEU A 229 -12.68 -7.99 -1.98
CA LEU A 229 -11.38 -8.37 -1.42
C LEU A 229 -10.58 -7.15 -1.00
N GLY A 230 -10.17 -7.09 0.26
CA GLY A 230 -9.27 -6.06 0.79
C GLY A 230 -7.96 -6.65 1.32
N LEU A 231 -6.85 -5.94 1.14
CA LEU A 231 -5.55 -6.32 1.71
C LEU A 231 -5.16 -5.39 2.84
N LEU A 232 -4.77 -5.98 3.97
CA LEU A 232 -4.27 -5.28 5.14
C LEU A 232 -2.75 -5.42 5.21
N PRO A 233 -1.99 -4.33 5.43
CA PRO A 233 -0.54 -4.40 5.58
C PRO A 233 -0.11 -5.40 6.68
N THR A 234 1.11 -5.91 6.58
CA THR A 234 1.68 -6.83 7.58
C THR A 234 2.77 -6.14 8.38
N LEU A 235 3.37 -6.85 9.34
CA LEU A 235 4.65 -6.41 9.90
C LEU A 235 5.69 -6.19 8.78
N PRO A 236 6.61 -5.21 8.93
CA PRO A 236 7.64 -4.97 7.92
C PRO A 236 8.54 -6.19 7.72
N PRO A 237 9.01 -6.45 6.49
CA PRO A 237 8.90 -5.60 5.30
C PRO A 237 7.52 -5.63 4.65
N SER A 238 7.07 -4.46 4.19
CA SER A 238 5.74 -4.23 3.62
C SER A 238 5.74 -4.36 2.09
N VAL A 239 4.96 -5.30 1.59
CA VAL A 239 4.73 -5.51 0.14
C VAL A 239 4.22 -4.26 -0.56
N PRO A 240 3.11 -3.59 -0.13
CA PRO A 240 2.64 -2.39 -0.83
C PRO A 240 3.62 -1.22 -0.74
N GLY A 241 4.39 -1.13 0.36
CA GLY A 241 5.44 -0.14 0.53
C GLY A 241 6.64 -0.34 -0.42
N ILE A 242 7.07 -1.60 -0.58
CA ILE A 242 8.13 -1.98 -1.54
C ILE A 242 7.66 -1.75 -2.98
N ARG A 243 6.41 -2.11 -3.31
CA ARG A 243 5.83 -1.87 -4.63
C ARG A 243 5.86 -0.39 -4.98
N LEU A 244 5.35 0.47 -4.10
CA LEU A 244 5.36 1.92 -4.29
C LEU A 244 6.79 2.45 -4.50
N HIS A 245 7.73 2.04 -3.66
CA HIS A 245 9.13 2.46 -3.80
C HIS A 245 9.73 2.04 -5.14
N THR A 246 9.45 0.81 -5.57
CA THR A 246 9.98 0.25 -6.83
C THR A 246 9.41 1.00 -8.05
N GLN A 247 8.10 1.25 -8.06
CA GLN A 247 7.43 2.01 -9.13
C GLN A 247 8.01 3.43 -9.28
N LEU A 248 8.24 4.14 -8.17
CA LEU A 248 8.86 5.46 -8.18
C LEU A 248 10.31 5.40 -8.68
N LYS A 249 11.09 4.45 -8.16
CA LYS A 249 12.50 4.29 -8.49
C LYS A 249 12.70 4.01 -9.98
N GLN A 250 11.84 3.18 -10.60
CA GLN A 250 11.93 2.85 -12.02
C GLN A 250 11.84 4.09 -12.92
N LYS A 251 10.97 5.07 -12.60
CA LYS A 251 10.79 6.27 -13.44
C LYS A 251 12.00 7.19 -13.49
N ILE A 252 12.82 7.21 -12.43
CA ILE A 252 14.05 8.02 -12.38
C ILE A 252 15.09 7.49 -13.38
N TYR A 253 15.10 6.18 -13.64
CA TYR A 253 16.06 5.55 -14.53
C TYR A 253 15.58 5.39 -15.98
N CYS A 254 14.38 5.88 -16.32
CA CYS A 254 13.85 5.91 -17.69
C CYS A 254 14.17 7.26 -18.35
N PRO A 255 15.19 7.36 -19.23
CA PRO A 255 15.54 8.62 -19.87
C PRO A 255 14.39 9.14 -20.73
N GLY A 256 14.02 10.42 -20.55
CA GLY A 256 12.98 11.07 -21.35
C GLY A 256 11.54 10.77 -20.91
N TRP A 257 11.32 10.10 -19.77
CA TRP A 257 9.98 9.91 -19.23
C TRP A 257 9.33 11.25 -18.90
N ARG A 258 8.15 11.48 -19.48
CA ARG A 258 7.29 12.65 -19.25
C ARG A 258 5.89 12.16 -18.89
N VAL A 259 5.17 12.95 -18.09
CA VAL A 259 3.72 12.77 -17.95
C VAL A 259 3.09 13.43 -19.17
N ASP A 260 2.30 12.67 -19.93
CA ASP A 260 1.49 13.26 -20.99
C ASP A 260 0.50 14.23 -20.33
N GLY A 261 0.55 15.50 -20.73
CA GLY A 261 -0.38 16.50 -20.25
C GLY A 261 -1.78 16.13 -20.71
N GLY A 262 -2.67 15.84 -19.76
CA GLY A 262 -4.11 15.88 -19.98
C GLY A 262 -4.58 17.32 -20.19
#